data_AF-A0A6D2G580-F1
#
_entry.id   AF-A0A6D2G580-F1
#
_cell.length_a   1.000
_cell.length_b   1.000
_cell.length_c   1.000
_cell.angle_alpha   90.00
_cell.angle_beta   90.00
_cell.angle_gamma   90.00
#
_symmetry.space_group_name_H-M   'P 1'
#
loop_
_entity.id
_entity.type
_entity.pdbx_description
1 polymer ?
#
loop_
_entity_poly.entity_id
_entity_poly.type
_entity_poly.pdbx_seq_one_letter_code
_entity_poly.pdbx_strand_id
1 'polypeptide(L)'
;MAEKKSQSVKWLPLILIVLIATGLWHVAPPSGLSSPAWHSAIIFVATIASIVAKVLPIGAVGIIGITVFALAYAAGDKTASGAITTALSELNSSLIWLIVVAFMIARGFIKTGLGRRIALQMIRLLGKRTLGLAYGLAFADLILSPAMPSNTARCGGVIYPIADSLARSFDSHPEDESRSKIGTFLITCIGNVNDVTAALFMTGYTGNLLAVKLAANAGVTLSWGSWFIAALLPCLASLLIVPLLVYWLTRPEIKHTPDAPALARHELAQMGSMARGEWLMLATVGVLLVLWIFWRHARRGCHNGLFCRSLNFITQRRAHLGRR
;
A
#
# COMPACT_ATOMS: atom_id res chain seq x y z
N MET A 1 -7.74 -1.33 -26.59
CA MET A 1 -8.71 -0.66 -25.70
C MET A 1 -9.50 -1.76 -25.02
N ALA A 2 -9.05 -2.23 -23.84
CA ALA A 2 -9.68 -3.37 -23.17
C ALA A 2 -11.05 -2.94 -22.62
N GLU A 3 -12.11 -3.68 -22.96
CA GLU A 3 -13.44 -3.51 -22.38
C GLU A 3 -13.35 -3.48 -20.86
N LYS A 4 -13.75 -2.37 -20.25
CA LYS A 4 -13.87 -2.23 -18.81
C LYS A 4 -15.11 -3.03 -18.37
N LYS A 5 -14.97 -4.35 -18.27
CA LYS A 5 -16.04 -5.26 -17.85
C LYS A 5 -16.57 -4.77 -16.50
N SER A 6 -17.80 -4.26 -16.50
CA SER A 6 -18.51 -3.86 -15.28
C SER A 6 -18.49 -5.05 -14.33
N GLN A 7 -17.91 -4.89 -13.14
CA GLN A 7 -17.93 -5.94 -12.14
C GLN A 7 -19.38 -6.13 -11.68
N SER A 8 -20.06 -7.12 -12.25
CA SER A 8 -21.38 -7.55 -11.82
C SER A 8 -21.32 -8.13 -10.41
N VAL A 9 -22.32 -7.81 -9.58
CA VAL A 9 -22.43 -8.35 -8.23
C VAL A 9 -22.39 -9.87 -8.26
N LYS A 10 -21.55 -10.48 -7.43
CA LYS A 10 -21.57 -11.94 -7.24
C LYS A 10 -22.65 -12.30 -6.22
N TRP A 11 -23.85 -12.57 -6.72
CA TRP A 11 -25.03 -12.84 -5.89
C TRP A 11 -24.91 -14.07 -5.01
N LEU A 12 -24.37 -15.18 -5.54
CA LEU A 12 -24.25 -16.43 -4.78
C LEU A 12 -23.42 -16.27 -3.49
N PRO A 13 -22.16 -15.76 -3.52
CA PRO A 13 -21.41 -15.55 -2.29
C PRO A 13 -22.05 -14.50 -1.38
N LEU A 14 -22.69 -13.46 -1.93
CA LEU A 14 -23.40 -12.46 -1.13
C LEU A 14 -24.54 -13.09 -0.33
N ILE A 15 -25.40 -13.88 -0.98
CA ILE A 15 -26.54 -14.54 -0.33
C ILE A 15 -26.05 -15.48 0.77
N LEU A 16 -25.03 -16.29 0.50
CA LEU A 16 -24.46 -17.21 1.50
C LEU A 16 -23.92 -16.46 2.72
N ILE A 17 -23.16 -15.37 2.50
CA ILE A 17 -22.59 -14.57 3.59
C ILE A 17 -23.70 -13.93 4.42
N VAL A 18 -24.72 -13.36 3.76
CA VAL A 18 -25.86 -12.74 4.46
C VAL A 18 -26.63 -13.77 5.26
N LEU A 19 -26.93 -14.95 4.70
CA LEU A 19 -27.64 -16.02 5.41
C LEU A 19 -26.86 -16.49 6.63
N ILE A 20 -25.55 -16.69 6.52
CA ILE A 20 -24.70 -17.08 7.65
C ILE A 20 -24.66 -15.98 8.71
N ALA A 21 -24.49 -14.72 8.31
CA ALA A 21 -24.44 -13.58 9.23
C ALA A 21 -25.77 -13.41 9.98
N THR A 22 -26.91 -13.50 9.28
CA THR A 22 -28.24 -13.44 9.88
C THR A 22 -28.49 -14.63 10.80
N GLY A 23 -28.06 -15.84 10.43
CA GLY A 23 -28.15 -17.01 11.30
C GLY A 23 -27.39 -16.81 12.61
N LEU A 24 -26.13 -16.37 12.53
CA LEU A 24 -25.29 -16.09 13.69
C LEU A 24 -25.81 -14.93 14.55
N TRP A 25 -26.51 -13.96 13.96
CA TRP A 25 -27.10 -12.83 14.67
C TRP A 25 -28.09 -13.26 15.75
N HIS A 26 -28.84 -14.34 15.50
CA HIS A 26 -29.82 -14.87 16.45
C HIS A 26 -29.23 -15.89 17.44
N VAL A 27 -27.96 -16.27 17.28
CA VAL A 27 -27.27 -17.17 18.20
C VAL A 27 -26.77 -16.39 19.41
N ALA A 28 -26.92 -16.97 20.60
CA ALA A 28 -26.43 -16.37 21.83
C ALA A 28 -24.90 -16.14 21.75
N PRO A 29 -24.40 -14.99 22.24
CA PRO A 29 -22.99 -14.69 22.18
C PRO A 29 -22.19 -15.73 23.00
N PRO A 30 -20.97 -16.11 22.54
CA PRO A 30 -20.11 -16.97 23.32
C PRO A 30 -19.82 -16.38 24.72
N SER A 31 -19.58 -17.26 25.70
CA SER A 31 -19.31 -16.85 27.08
C SER A 31 -18.19 -15.81 27.16
N GLY A 32 -18.46 -14.67 27.81
CA GLY A 32 -17.50 -13.56 27.96
C GLY A 32 -17.64 -12.44 26.93
N LEU A 33 -18.51 -12.58 25.92
CA LEU A 33 -18.83 -11.53 24.95
C LEU A 33 -20.17 -10.86 25.25
N SER A 34 -20.21 -9.53 25.16
CA SER A 34 -21.46 -8.78 25.18
C SER A 34 -22.19 -8.94 23.84
N SER A 35 -23.51 -8.80 23.85
CA SER A 35 -24.33 -8.84 22.62
C SER A 35 -23.87 -7.81 21.57
N PRO A 36 -23.58 -6.53 21.92
CA PRO A 36 -23.01 -5.58 20.96
C PRO A 36 -21.65 -6.01 20.38
N ALA A 37 -20.76 -6.59 21.20
CA ALA A 37 -19.47 -7.07 20.71
C ALA A 37 -19.63 -8.23 19.71
N TRP A 38 -20.59 -9.13 19.96
CA TRP A 38 -20.92 -10.24 19.07
C TRP A 38 -21.49 -9.75 17.72
N HIS A 39 -22.48 -8.88 17.74
CA HIS A 39 -23.06 -8.28 16.54
C HIS A 39 -22.01 -7.51 15.70
N SER A 40 -21.16 -6.74 16.37
CA SER A 40 -20.05 -6.04 15.72
C SER A 40 -19.07 -7.01 15.04
N ALA A 41 -18.73 -8.12 15.71
CA ALA A 41 -17.86 -9.16 15.15
C ALA A 41 -18.48 -9.87 13.95
N ILE A 42 -19.78 -10.18 13.98
CA ILE A 42 -20.49 -10.79 12.84
C ILE A 42 -20.39 -9.89 11.61
N ILE A 43 -20.73 -8.60 11.73
CA ILE A 43 -20.68 -7.66 10.61
C ILE A 43 -19.25 -7.51 10.08
N PHE A 44 -18.26 -7.46 10.98
CA PHE A 44 -16.85 -7.42 10.59
C PHE A 44 -16.46 -8.65 9.75
N VAL A 45 -16.75 -9.86 10.23
CA VAL A 45 -16.43 -11.11 9.52
C VAL A 45 -17.18 -11.19 8.18
N ALA A 46 -18.46 -10.83 8.15
CA ALA A 46 -19.26 -10.81 6.92
C ALA A 46 -18.70 -9.81 5.88
N THR A 47 -18.23 -8.65 6.34
CA THR A 47 -17.58 -7.64 5.49
C THR A 47 -16.28 -8.18 4.90
N ILE A 48 -15.43 -8.82 5.72
CA ILE A 48 -14.18 -9.44 5.26
C ILE A 48 -14.46 -10.57 4.26
N ALA A 49 -15.40 -11.46 4.57
CA ALA A 49 -15.80 -12.54 3.67
C ALA A 49 -16.27 -11.99 2.31
N SER A 50 -17.02 -10.88 2.32
CA SER A 50 -17.51 -10.23 1.09
C SER A 50 -16.38 -9.64 0.24
N ILE A 51 -15.33 -9.09 0.89
CA ILE A 51 -14.12 -8.60 0.23
C ILE A 51 -13.34 -9.75 -0.39
N VAL A 52 -13.12 -10.84 0.36
CA VAL A 52 -12.37 -12.02 -0.10
C VAL A 52 -13.08 -12.72 -1.26
N ALA A 53 -14.41 -12.87 -1.18
CA ALA A 53 -15.22 -13.43 -2.25
C ALA A 53 -15.33 -12.51 -3.49
N LYS A 54 -14.85 -11.26 -3.39
CA LYS A 54 -14.93 -10.22 -4.42
C LYS A 54 -16.39 -10.02 -4.86
N VAL A 55 -17.30 -9.88 -3.90
CA VAL A 55 -18.74 -9.65 -4.15
C VAL A 55 -18.96 -8.35 -4.91
N LEU A 56 -18.28 -7.30 -4.46
CA LEU A 56 -18.31 -5.93 -4.97
C LEU A 56 -16.91 -5.30 -4.79
N PRO A 57 -16.62 -4.14 -5.42
CA PRO A 57 -15.41 -3.38 -5.15
C PRO A 57 -15.24 -3.10 -3.66
N ILE A 58 -14.00 -3.18 -3.16
CA ILE A 58 -13.69 -3.07 -1.72
C ILE A 58 -14.27 -1.81 -1.05
N GLY A 59 -14.28 -0.68 -1.76
CA GLY A 59 -14.88 0.57 -1.26
C GLY A 59 -16.40 0.50 -1.11
N ALA A 60 -17.09 -0.17 -2.05
CA ALA A 60 -18.53 -0.37 -1.96
C ALA A 60 -18.90 -1.30 -0.80
N VAL A 61 -18.17 -2.41 -0.64
CA VAL A 61 -18.36 -3.33 0.49
C VAL A 61 -18.10 -2.62 1.83
N GLY A 62 -17.06 -1.77 1.90
CA GLY A 62 -16.77 -0.98 3.09
C GLY A 62 -17.89 0.00 3.47
N ILE A 63 -18.44 0.75 2.51
CA ILE A 63 -19.56 1.67 2.75
C ILE A 63 -20.80 0.89 3.20
N ILE A 64 -21.15 -0.19 2.49
CA ILE A 64 -22.28 -1.05 2.86
C ILE A 64 -22.10 -1.61 4.27
N GLY A 65 -20.90 -2.08 4.63
CA GLY A 65 -20.59 -2.57 5.97
C GLY A 65 -20.81 -1.52 7.05
N ILE A 66 -20.32 -0.28 6.84
CA ILE A 66 -20.56 0.85 7.75
C ILE A 66 -22.06 1.17 7.86
N THR A 67 -22.77 1.18 6.75
CA THR A 67 -24.22 1.42 6.72
C THR A 67 -24.98 0.35 7.48
N VAL A 68 -24.69 -0.94 7.24
CA VAL A 68 -25.33 -2.06 7.95
C VAL A 68 -24.98 -2.02 9.44
N PHE A 69 -23.73 -1.70 9.81
CA PHE A 69 -23.32 -1.53 11.20
C PHE A 69 -24.15 -0.47 11.95
N ALA A 70 -24.37 0.68 11.31
CA ALA A 70 -25.19 1.75 11.87
C ALA A 70 -26.68 1.37 11.93
N LEU A 71 -27.24 0.81 10.85
CA LEU A 71 -28.66 0.44 10.77
C LEU A 71 -29.04 -0.68 11.74
N ALA A 72 -28.12 -1.62 11.97
CA ALA A 72 -28.32 -2.74 12.87
C ALA A 72 -28.04 -2.39 14.34
N TYR A 73 -27.66 -1.14 14.64
CA TYR A 73 -27.25 -0.71 15.99
C TYR A 73 -26.22 -1.66 16.61
N ALA A 74 -25.27 -2.15 15.80
CA ALA A 74 -24.41 -3.27 16.18
C ALA A 74 -23.52 -2.96 17.39
N ALA A 75 -23.18 -1.69 17.61
CA ALA A 75 -22.45 -1.23 18.79
C ALA A 75 -23.31 -1.06 20.05
N GLY A 76 -24.63 -1.30 19.98
CA GLY A 76 -25.54 -1.19 21.12
C GLY A 76 -26.00 0.25 21.42
N ASP A 77 -25.83 1.15 20.46
CA ASP A 77 -26.31 2.53 20.56
C ASP A 77 -27.84 2.58 20.72
N LYS A 78 -28.34 3.51 21.54
CA LYS A 78 -29.78 3.65 21.81
C LYS A 78 -30.51 4.64 20.89
N THR A 79 -29.75 5.42 20.12
CA THR A 79 -30.29 6.47 19.25
C THR A 79 -29.68 6.37 17.87
N ALA A 80 -30.46 6.72 16.83
CA ALA A 80 -29.98 6.70 15.45
C ALA A 80 -28.75 7.61 15.27
N SER A 81 -28.74 8.78 15.91
CA SER A 81 -27.61 9.71 15.88
C SER A 81 -26.35 9.10 16.51
N GLY A 82 -26.50 8.40 17.64
CA GLY A 82 -25.41 7.66 18.29
C GLY A 82 -24.81 6.59 17.38
N ALA A 83 -25.66 5.73 16.79
CA ALA A 83 -25.22 4.66 15.89
C ALA A 83 -24.46 5.19 14.67
N ILE A 84 -24.95 6.26 14.04
CA ILE A 84 -24.27 6.92 12.91
C ILE A 84 -22.92 7.50 13.36
N THR A 85 -22.87 8.17 14.52
CA THR A 85 -21.64 8.76 15.05
C THR A 85 -20.60 7.68 15.35
N THR A 86 -21.01 6.58 15.99
CA THR A 86 -20.13 5.43 16.29
C THR A 86 -19.59 4.81 15.00
N ALA A 87 -20.45 4.56 14.01
CA ALA A 87 -20.06 3.96 12.73
C ALA A 87 -19.07 4.83 11.92
N LEU A 88 -19.20 6.15 11.99
CA LEU A 88 -18.36 7.10 11.25
C LEU A 88 -17.14 7.59 12.05
N SER A 89 -17.06 7.30 13.35
CA SER A 89 -16.04 7.84 14.25
C SER A 89 -14.60 7.60 13.75
N GLU A 90 -14.36 6.45 13.12
CA GLU A 90 -13.06 6.04 12.60
C GLU A 90 -12.69 6.66 11.24
N LEU A 91 -13.65 7.26 10.52
CA LEU A 91 -13.37 7.93 9.24
C LEU A 91 -12.55 9.22 9.42
N ASN A 92 -12.53 9.79 10.63
CA ASN A 92 -11.70 10.95 10.97
C ASN A 92 -10.36 10.55 11.64
N SER A 93 -9.80 9.42 11.24
CA SER A 93 -8.48 8.99 11.73
C SER A 93 -7.35 9.75 11.00
N SER A 94 -6.36 10.22 11.77
CA SER A 94 -5.13 10.81 11.22
C SER A 94 -4.39 9.87 10.28
N LEU A 95 -4.56 8.55 10.45
CA LEU A 95 -3.99 7.54 9.57
C LEU A 95 -4.64 7.54 8.17
N ILE A 96 -5.94 7.83 8.07
CA ILE A 96 -6.63 7.92 6.77
C ILE A 96 -6.07 9.10 5.97
N TRP A 97 -5.88 10.24 6.62
CA TRP A 97 -5.25 11.40 5.98
C TRP A 97 -3.81 11.13 5.56
N LEU A 98 -3.05 10.37 6.36
CA LEU A 98 -1.70 9.93 5.98
C LEU A 98 -1.74 9.08 4.70
N ILE A 99 -2.72 8.17 4.58
CA ILE A 99 -2.93 7.34 3.37
C ILE A 99 -3.29 8.21 2.15
N VAL A 100 -4.13 9.25 2.31
CA VAL A 100 -4.49 10.14 1.20
C VAL A 100 -3.25 10.89 0.67
N VAL A 101 -2.47 11.50 1.56
CA VAL A 101 -1.22 12.20 1.19
C VAL A 101 -0.22 11.23 0.54
N ALA A 102 -0.13 10.02 1.08
CA ALA A 102 0.64 8.91 0.54
C ALA A 102 0.32 8.59 -0.93
N PHE A 103 -0.97 8.46 -1.27
CA PHE A 103 -1.40 8.25 -2.66
C PHE A 103 -1.13 9.46 -3.56
N MET A 104 -1.25 10.69 -3.05
CA MET A 104 -0.92 11.90 -3.80
C MET A 104 0.57 11.95 -4.17
N ILE A 105 1.45 11.63 -3.20
CA ILE A 105 2.90 11.54 -3.42
C ILE A 105 3.23 10.46 -4.45
N ALA A 106 2.62 9.27 -4.33
CA ALA A 106 2.78 8.18 -5.28
C ALA A 106 2.38 8.59 -6.71
N ARG A 107 1.25 9.30 -6.86
CA ARG A 107 0.84 9.85 -8.17
C ARG A 107 1.80 10.92 -8.68
N GLY A 108 2.43 11.69 -7.79
CA GLY A 108 3.51 12.60 -8.11
C GLY A 108 4.68 11.89 -8.80
N PHE A 109 5.23 10.82 -8.20
CA PHE A 109 6.31 10.02 -8.78
C PHE A 109 5.99 9.48 -10.18
N ILE A 110 4.76 9.00 -10.37
CA ILE A 110 4.30 8.48 -11.67
C ILE A 110 4.19 9.63 -12.69
N LYS A 111 3.60 10.76 -12.30
CA LYS A 111 3.39 11.91 -13.19
C LYS A 111 4.69 12.59 -13.61
N THR A 112 5.68 12.69 -12.71
CA THR A 112 6.95 13.35 -13.02
C THR A 112 7.93 12.45 -13.76
N GLY A 113 7.74 11.13 -13.74
CA GLY A 113 8.67 10.17 -14.34
C GLY A 113 9.87 9.82 -13.47
N LEU A 114 10.01 10.43 -12.28
CA LEU A 114 11.15 10.20 -11.38
C LEU A 114 11.31 8.71 -11.02
N GLY A 115 10.19 8.03 -10.73
CA GLY A 115 10.22 6.59 -10.42
C GLY A 115 10.73 5.75 -11.59
N ARG A 116 10.29 6.07 -12.81
CA ARG A 116 10.76 5.42 -14.04
C ARG A 116 12.25 5.67 -14.25
N ARG A 117 12.72 6.91 -14.04
CA ARG A 117 14.14 7.26 -14.15
C ARG A 117 14.99 6.43 -13.20
N ILE A 118 14.61 6.34 -11.92
CA ILE A 118 15.33 5.54 -10.91
C ILE A 118 15.41 4.06 -11.32
N ALA A 119 14.29 3.48 -11.76
CA ALA A 119 14.25 2.09 -12.20
C ALA A 119 15.15 1.83 -13.42
N LEU A 120 15.09 2.69 -14.44
CA LEU A 120 15.96 2.58 -15.62
C LEU A 120 17.44 2.73 -15.28
N GLN A 121 17.79 3.60 -14.31
CA GLN A 121 19.17 3.72 -13.82
C GLN A 121 19.65 2.41 -13.19
N MET A 122 18.82 1.72 -12.40
CA MET A 122 19.19 0.44 -11.80
C MET A 122 19.33 -0.68 -12.84
N ILE A 123 18.43 -0.71 -13.84
CA ILE A 123 18.53 -1.65 -14.97
C ILE A 123 19.81 -1.41 -15.77
N ARG A 124 20.17 -0.14 -16.02
CA ARG A 124 21.43 0.21 -16.70
C ARG A 124 22.66 -0.35 -15.96
N LEU A 125 22.65 -0.32 -14.64
CA LEU A 125 23.78 -0.74 -13.81
C LEU A 125 23.87 -2.27 -13.66
N LEU A 126 22.74 -2.93 -13.42
CA LEU A 126 22.70 -4.34 -13.01
C LEU A 126 22.14 -5.30 -14.07
N GLY A 127 21.55 -4.78 -15.15
CA GLY A 127 20.72 -5.52 -16.08
C GLY A 127 21.44 -6.43 -17.08
N LYS A 128 22.75 -6.64 -16.99
CA LYS A 128 23.52 -7.50 -17.93
C LYS A 128 23.12 -8.98 -17.88
N ARG A 129 22.51 -9.41 -16.79
CA ARG A 129 21.99 -10.77 -16.57
C ARG A 129 20.58 -10.70 -16.03
N THR A 130 19.78 -11.74 -16.28
CA THR A 130 18.38 -11.84 -15.84
C THR A 130 18.22 -11.66 -14.34
N LEU A 131 19.07 -12.34 -13.54
CA LEU A 131 19.07 -12.16 -12.08
C LEU A 131 19.45 -10.72 -11.68
N GLY A 132 20.38 -10.10 -12.40
CA GLY A 132 20.75 -8.71 -12.19
C GLY A 132 19.64 -7.71 -12.53
N LEU A 133 18.78 -8.01 -13.51
CA LEU A 133 17.56 -7.24 -13.78
C LEU A 133 16.59 -7.28 -12.59
N ALA A 134 16.34 -8.47 -12.05
CA ALA A 134 15.48 -8.63 -10.88
C ALA A 134 16.02 -7.84 -9.67
N TYR A 135 17.34 -7.91 -9.41
CA TYR A 135 17.96 -7.08 -8.38
C TYR A 135 17.89 -5.59 -8.68
N GLY A 136 18.08 -5.17 -9.94
CA GLY A 136 17.95 -3.77 -10.33
C GLY A 136 16.54 -3.22 -10.05
N LEU A 137 15.50 -3.99 -10.41
CA LEU A 137 14.12 -3.64 -10.09
C LEU A 137 13.86 -3.68 -8.58
N ALA A 138 14.46 -4.63 -7.86
CA ALA A 138 14.34 -4.73 -6.41
C ALA A 138 14.94 -3.51 -5.69
N PHE A 139 16.14 -3.08 -6.09
CA PHE A 139 16.77 -1.88 -5.55
C PHE A 139 16.01 -0.62 -5.91
N ALA A 140 15.45 -0.54 -7.12
CA ALA A 140 14.58 0.58 -7.49
C ALA A 140 13.35 0.64 -6.58
N ASP A 141 12.70 -0.49 -6.33
CA ASP A 141 11.55 -0.57 -5.42
C ASP A 141 11.95 -0.22 -3.97
N LEU A 142 13.10 -0.70 -3.49
CA LEU A 142 13.65 -0.37 -2.18
C LEU A 142 13.87 1.15 -2.00
N ILE A 143 14.45 1.81 -3.01
CA ILE A 143 14.69 3.27 -2.99
C ILE A 143 13.36 4.04 -2.98
N LEU A 144 12.37 3.55 -3.72
CA LEU A 144 11.05 4.19 -3.81
C LEU A 144 10.20 3.94 -2.57
N SER A 145 10.36 2.80 -1.90
CA SER A 145 9.46 2.37 -0.81
C SER A 145 9.26 3.36 0.35
N PRO A 146 10.31 3.99 0.93
CA PRO A 146 10.10 4.93 2.03
C PRO A 146 9.36 6.20 1.61
N ALA A 147 9.49 6.59 0.34
CA ALA A 147 8.89 7.77 -0.24
C ALA A 147 7.52 7.52 -0.88
N MET A 148 7.24 6.27 -1.25
CA MET A 148 6.05 5.84 -1.98
C MET A 148 5.25 4.84 -1.13
N PRO A 149 4.45 5.35 -0.19
CA PRO A 149 3.72 4.57 0.81
C PRO A 149 2.64 3.61 0.29
N SER A 150 2.24 3.75 -0.99
CA SER A 150 1.32 2.79 -1.62
C SER A 150 2.11 1.75 -2.41
N ASN A 151 2.17 0.53 -1.87
CA ASN A 151 2.81 -0.63 -2.50
C ASN A 151 2.19 -0.96 -3.88
N THR A 152 0.86 -0.86 -4.01
CA THR A 152 0.14 -1.06 -5.28
C THR A 152 0.51 0.00 -6.32
N ALA A 153 0.62 1.27 -5.92
CA ALA A 153 1.05 2.32 -6.84
C ALA A 153 2.52 2.16 -7.22
N ARG A 154 3.38 1.71 -6.29
CA ARG A 154 4.81 1.54 -6.51
C ARG A 154 5.10 0.39 -7.46
N CYS A 155 4.64 -0.80 -7.11
CA CYS A 155 4.79 -1.97 -7.96
C CYS A 155 3.98 -1.82 -9.26
N GLY A 156 2.67 -1.61 -9.18
CA GLY A 156 1.80 -1.58 -10.36
C GLY A 156 1.96 -0.35 -11.25
N GLY A 157 2.29 0.81 -10.68
CA GLY A 157 2.38 2.07 -11.42
C GLY A 157 3.77 2.43 -11.92
N VAL A 158 4.84 1.91 -11.30
CA VAL A 158 6.22 2.25 -11.66
C VAL A 158 7.02 1.02 -12.09
N ILE A 159 7.12 -0.01 -11.25
CA ILE A 159 8.04 -1.13 -11.49
C ILE A 159 7.49 -2.11 -12.53
N TYR A 160 6.20 -2.46 -12.43
CA TYR A 160 5.53 -3.43 -13.30
C TYR A 160 5.55 -3.05 -14.78
N PRO A 161 5.20 -1.81 -15.21
CA PRO A 161 5.25 -1.44 -16.62
C PRO A 161 6.65 -1.57 -17.23
N ILE A 162 7.69 -1.35 -16.42
CA ILE A 162 9.09 -1.47 -16.86
C ILE A 162 9.48 -2.94 -16.98
N ALA A 163 9.11 -3.78 -16.01
CA ALA A 163 9.34 -5.22 -16.06
C ALA A 163 8.58 -5.89 -17.21
N ASP A 164 7.32 -5.50 -17.45
CA ASP A 164 6.50 -5.97 -18.56
C ASP A 164 7.09 -5.53 -19.91
N SER A 165 7.51 -4.27 -20.04
CA SER A 165 8.21 -3.79 -21.24
C SER A 165 9.51 -4.56 -21.52
N LEU A 166 10.31 -4.83 -20.48
CA LEU A 166 11.50 -5.66 -20.60
C LEU A 166 11.16 -7.09 -21.05
N ALA A 167 10.18 -7.72 -20.41
CA ALA A 167 9.75 -9.07 -20.79
C ALA A 167 9.33 -9.13 -22.26
N ARG A 168 8.52 -8.16 -22.72
CA ARG A 168 8.09 -8.06 -24.12
C ARG A 168 9.25 -7.81 -25.08
N SER A 169 10.27 -7.03 -24.68
CA SER A 169 11.47 -6.80 -25.51
C SER A 169 12.30 -8.08 -25.73
N PHE A 170 12.18 -9.06 -24.83
CA PHE A 170 12.75 -10.40 -24.98
C PHE A 170 11.76 -11.43 -25.54
N ASP A 171 10.68 -10.95 -26.16
CA ASP A 171 9.62 -11.77 -26.76
C ASP A 171 9.02 -12.77 -25.76
N SER A 172 8.79 -12.31 -24.53
CA SER A 172 8.17 -13.06 -23.44
C SER A 172 6.79 -12.47 -23.14
N HIS A 173 5.74 -13.16 -23.57
CA HIS A 173 4.35 -12.71 -23.49
C HIS A 173 3.56 -13.54 -22.47
N PRO A 174 2.66 -12.93 -21.68
CA PRO A 174 1.93 -13.63 -20.62
C PRO A 174 0.90 -14.66 -21.13
N GLU A 175 0.44 -14.51 -22.37
CA GLU A 175 -0.67 -15.28 -22.94
C GLU A 175 -0.27 -16.65 -23.51
N ASP A 176 1.03 -16.90 -23.68
CA ASP A 176 1.54 -18.13 -24.30
C ASP A 176 2.70 -18.74 -23.49
N GLU A 177 3.33 -19.77 -24.02
CA GLU A 177 4.45 -20.46 -23.36
C GLU A 177 5.70 -19.59 -23.23
N SER A 178 5.87 -18.58 -24.08
CA SER A 178 7.04 -17.68 -24.04
C SER A 178 7.15 -16.88 -22.73
N ARG A 179 6.11 -16.85 -21.89
CA ARG A 179 6.14 -16.29 -20.53
C ARG A 179 7.30 -16.85 -19.68
N SER A 180 7.71 -18.10 -19.88
CA SER A 180 8.83 -18.72 -19.16
C SER A 180 10.20 -18.18 -19.54
N LYS A 181 10.34 -17.54 -20.71
CA LYS A 181 11.63 -16.98 -21.18
C LYS A 181 12.26 -16.06 -20.13
N ILE A 182 11.48 -15.08 -19.67
CA ILE A 182 11.91 -14.14 -18.62
C ILE A 182 10.74 -13.49 -17.86
N GLY A 183 9.57 -13.37 -18.48
CA GLY A 183 8.41 -12.65 -17.94
C GLY A 183 7.91 -13.20 -16.60
N THR A 184 7.68 -14.51 -16.51
CA THR A 184 7.25 -15.16 -15.26
C THR A 184 8.24 -14.88 -14.13
N PHE A 185 9.55 -15.01 -14.38
CA PHE A 185 10.58 -14.71 -13.39
C PHE A 185 10.52 -13.25 -12.91
N LEU A 186 10.55 -12.29 -13.83
CA LEU A 186 10.59 -10.87 -13.47
C LEU A 186 9.33 -10.43 -12.73
N ILE A 187 8.14 -10.78 -13.24
CA ILE A 187 6.87 -10.36 -12.66
C ILE A 187 6.64 -11.00 -11.28
N THR A 188 6.94 -12.29 -11.13
CA THR A 188 6.86 -12.96 -9.82
C THR A 188 7.87 -12.37 -8.83
N CYS A 189 9.09 -12.07 -9.28
CA CYS A 189 10.12 -11.51 -8.40
C CYS A 189 9.75 -10.12 -7.91
N ILE A 190 9.31 -9.19 -8.78
CA ILE A 190 8.95 -7.83 -8.35
C ILE A 190 7.76 -7.82 -7.40
N GLY A 191 6.81 -8.76 -7.54
CA GLY A 191 5.68 -8.88 -6.63
C GLY A 191 6.13 -9.23 -5.22
N ASN A 192 6.95 -10.27 -5.08
CA ASN A 192 7.47 -10.69 -3.78
C ASN A 192 8.41 -9.63 -3.17
N VAL A 193 9.28 -9.02 -3.98
CA VAL A 193 10.17 -7.96 -3.50
C VAL A 193 9.38 -6.75 -3.00
N ASN A 194 8.30 -6.37 -3.70
CA ASN A 194 7.46 -5.26 -3.26
C ASN A 194 6.85 -5.50 -1.88
N ASP A 195 6.52 -6.74 -1.53
CA ASP A 195 6.04 -7.08 -0.18
C ASP A 195 7.17 -6.97 0.86
N VAL A 196 8.39 -7.39 0.52
CA VAL A 196 9.56 -7.25 1.40
C VAL A 196 9.90 -5.78 1.67
N THR A 197 9.97 -4.95 0.63
CA THR A 197 10.26 -3.51 0.78
C THR A 197 9.11 -2.77 1.46
N ALA A 198 7.87 -3.23 1.28
CA ALA A 198 6.70 -2.72 1.98
C ALA A 198 6.73 -3.04 3.48
N ALA A 199 7.24 -4.21 3.88
CA ALA A 199 7.41 -4.57 5.28
C ALA A 199 8.55 -3.78 5.96
N LEU A 200 9.63 -3.48 5.23
CA LEU A 200 10.81 -2.78 5.76
C LEU A 200 10.49 -1.39 6.34
N PHE A 201 9.61 -0.64 5.69
CA PHE A 201 9.25 0.71 6.10
C PHE A 201 7.86 0.76 6.70
N MET A 202 7.73 1.39 7.87
CA MET A 202 6.42 1.58 8.54
C MET A 202 5.38 2.24 7.63
N THR A 203 5.83 3.11 6.71
CA THR A 203 4.97 3.81 5.75
C THR A 203 4.78 3.05 4.43
N GLY A 204 5.49 1.95 4.19
CA GLY A 204 5.51 1.24 2.89
C GLY A 204 4.25 0.43 2.58
N TYR A 205 3.38 0.21 3.58
CA TYR A 205 2.12 -0.50 3.44
C TYR A 205 1.10 -0.05 4.48
N THR A 206 -0.16 0.12 4.06
CA THR A 206 -1.27 0.52 4.95
C THR A 206 -1.47 -0.43 6.12
N GLY A 207 -1.24 -1.75 5.94
CA GLY A 207 -1.33 -2.72 7.03
C GLY A 207 -0.33 -2.46 8.15
N ASN A 208 0.84 -1.88 7.86
CA ASN A 208 1.83 -1.53 8.88
C ASN A 208 1.31 -0.42 9.79
N LEU A 209 0.61 0.58 9.24
CA LEU A 209 -0.03 1.65 10.01
C LEU A 209 -1.16 1.11 10.90
N LEU A 210 -1.91 0.12 10.40
CA LEU A 210 -2.91 -0.58 11.20
C LEU A 210 -2.24 -1.35 12.35
N ALA A 211 -1.16 -2.07 12.09
CA ALA A 211 -0.40 -2.78 13.12
C ALA A 211 0.12 -1.81 14.21
N VAL A 212 0.60 -0.63 13.83
CA VAL A 212 1.01 0.42 14.77
C VAL A 212 -0.16 0.91 15.61
N LYS A 213 -1.35 1.12 15.01
CA LYS A 213 -2.56 1.51 15.74
C LYS A 213 -2.96 0.44 16.76
N LEU A 214 -2.96 -0.84 16.35
CA LEU A 214 -3.31 -1.96 17.22
C LEU A 214 -2.30 -2.13 18.36
N ALA A 215 -1.00 -1.98 18.07
CA ALA A 215 0.05 -1.98 19.09
C ALA A 215 -0.16 -0.85 20.11
N ALA A 216 -0.50 0.36 19.65
CA ALA A 216 -0.77 1.49 20.54
C ALA A 216 -1.97 1.24 21.47
N ASN A 217 -3.02 0.60 20.96
CA ASN A 217 -4.17 0.19 21.78
C ASN A 217 -3.80 -0.84 22.86
N ALA A 218 -2.75 -1.64 22.63
CA ALA A 218 -2.18 -2.57 23.60
C ALA A 218 -1.08 -1.93 24.48
N GLY A 219 -0.89 -0.61 24.44
CA GLY A 219 0.12 0.10 25.22
C GLY A 219 1.53 0.12 24.62
N VAL A 220 1.71 -0.40 23.41
CA VAL A 220 3.01 -0.47 22.72
C VAL A 220 3.12 0.66 21.71
N THR A 221 4.07 1.58 21.91
CA THR A 221 4.30 2.70 20.98
C THR A 221 5.42 2.39 20.00
N LEU A 222 5.08 2.18 18.74
CA LEU A 222 6.05 1.98 17.66
C LEU A 222 6.35 3.30 16.95
N SER A 223 7.62 3.66 16.90
CA SER A 223 8.13 4.76 16.09
C SER A 223 8.61 4.26 14.73
N TRP A 224 8.74 5.17 13.75
CA TRP A 224 9.30 4.85 12.44
C TRP A 224 10.69 4.22 12.54
N GLY A 225 11.57 4.78 13.38
CA GLY A 225 12.93 4.28 13.56
C GLY A 225 12.98 2.90 14.24
N SER A 226 12.15 2.67 15.27
CA SER A 226 12.09 1.37 15.94
C SER A 226 11.55 0.28 15.00
N TRP A 227 10.55 0.61 14.17
CA TRP A 227 10.07 -0.31 13.13
C TRP A 227 11.16 -0.67 12.14
N PHE A 228 11.85 0.35 11.59
CA PHE A 228 12.90 0.15 10.60
C PHE A 228 14.02 -0.74 11.13
N ILE A 229 14.51 -0.48 12.35
CA ILE A 229 15.57 -1.30 12.97
C ILE A 229 15.11 -2.75 13.15
N ALA A 230 13.88 -2.96 13.63
CA ALA A 230 13.33 -4.30 13.81
C ALA A 230 13.15 -5.06 12.48
N ALA A 231 12.74 -4.36 11.42
CA ALA A 231 12.48 -4.95 10.11
C ALA A 231 13.73 -5.09 9.24
N LEU A 232 14.82 -4.35 9.54
CA LEU A 232 15.99 -4.23 8.67
C LEU A 232 16.63 -5.57 8.33
N LEU A 233 17.01 -6.35 9.35
CA LEU A 233 17.71 -7.62 9.15
C LEU A 233 16.86 -8.66 8.40
N PRO A 234 15.62 -8.97 8.80
CA PRO A 234 14.81 -9.95 8.08
C PRO A 234 14.46 -9.50 6.65
N CYS A 235 14.20 -8.21 6.43
CA CYS A 235 13.89 -7.70 5.10
C CYS A 235 15.12 -7.69 4.19
N LEU A 236 16.31 -7.35 4.71
CA LEU A 236 17.54 -7.38 3.92
C LEU A 236 17.91 -8.82 3.51
N ALA A 237 17.78 -9.78 4.44
CA ALA A 237 17.95 -11.19 4.12
C ALA A 237 16.95 -11.63 3.04
N SER A 238 15.68 -11.23 3.17
CA SER A 238 14.64 -11.55 2.19
C SER A 238 14.90 -10.90 0.82
N LEU A 239 15.40 -9.66 0.77
CA LEU A 239 15.76 -8.97 -0.47
C LEU A 239 16.86 -9.70 -1.26
N LEU A 240 17.76 -10.39 -0.58
CA LEU A 240 18.79 -11.22 -1.20
C LEU A 240 18.26 -12.61 -1.57
N ILE A 241 17.48 -13.24 -0.69
CA ILE A 241 17.05 -14.63 -0.89
C ILE A 241 15.92 -14.73 -1.92
N VAL A 242 14.95 -13.82 -1.90
CA VAL A 242 13.73 -13.92 -2.74
C VAL A 242 14.05 -13.95 -4.23
N PRO A 243 14.86 -13.03 -4.80
CA PRO A 243 15.22 -13.10 -6.22
C PRO A 243 15.93 -14.41 -6.59
N LEU A 244 16.79 -14.94 -5.72
CA LEU A 244 17.48 -16.22 -5.93
C LEU A 244 16.52 -17.41 -5.90
N LEU A 245 15.62 -17.43 -4.92
CA LEU A 245 14.62 -18.48 -4.76
C LEU A 245 13.65 -18.50 -5.94
N VAL A 246 13.13 -17.32 -6.33
CA VAL A 246 12.24 -17.20 -7.49
C VAL A 246 12.98 -17.61 -8.77
N TYR A 247 14.26 -17.23 -8.93
CA TYR A 247 15.08 -17.65 -10.06
C TYR A 247 15.21 -19.18 -10.15
N TRP A 248 15.40 -19.84 -9.01
CA TRP A 248 15.50 -21.30 -8.93
C TRP A 248 14.16 -22.01 -9.19
N LEU A 249 13.04 -21.42 -8.75
CA LEU A 249 11.69 -21.95 -8.94
C LEU A 249 11.19 -21.78 -10.39
N THR A 250 11.30 -20.58 -10.95
CA THR A 250 10.76 -20.27 -12.28
C THR A 250 11.68 -20.67 -13.42
N ARG A 251 12.99 -20.84 -13.14
CA ARG A 251 14.03 -21.26 -14.10
C ARG A 251 13.94 -20.54 -15.45
N PRO A 252 14.16 -19.21 -15.49
CA PRO A 252 14.04 -18.46 -16.74
C PRO A 252 15.00 -19.00 -17.80
N GLU A 253 14.49 -19.17 -19.02
CA GLU A 253 15.26 -19.70 -20.16
C GLU A 253 16.36 -18.72 -20.57
N ILE A 254 16.03 -17.42 -20.58
CA ILE A 254 16.98 -16.35 -20.85
C ILE A 254 17.72 -16.01 -19.56
N LYS A 255 19.04 -16.17 -19.54
CA LYS A 255 19.91 -15.89 -18.38
C LYS A 255 20.81 -14.67 -18.59
N HIS A 256 21.06 -14.32 -19.84
CA HIS A 256 21.91 -13.21 -20.25
C HIS A 256 21.09 -12.18 -21.00
N THR A 257 21.26 -10.92 -20.62
CA THR A 257 20.44 -9.80 -21.13
C THR A 257 21.36 -8.61 -21.46
N PRO A 258 22.32 -8.78 -22.39
CA PRO A 258 23.29 -7.74 -22.72
C PRO A 258 22.63 -6.47 -23.28
N ASP A 259 21.46 -6.62 -23.90
CA ASP A 259 20.72 -5.52 -24.53
C ASP A 259 19.91 -4.68 -23.53
N ALA A 260 19.57 -5.22 -22.35
CA ALA A 260 18.73 -4.50 -21.39
C ALA A 260 19.39 -3.21 -20.85
N PRO A 261 20.71 -3.18 -20.54
CA PRO A 261 21.41 -1.93 -20.24
C PRO A 261 21.47 -0.94 -21.41
N ALA A 262 21.48 -1.43 -22.66
CA ALA A 262 21.43 -0.55 -23.84
C ALA A 262 20.04 0.07 -24.01
N LEU A 263 18.99 -0.75 -23.87
CA LEU A 263 17.60 -0.28 -23.87
C LEU A 263 17.36 0.76 -22.77
N ALA A 264 17.82 0.51 -21.55
CA ALA A 264 17.69 1.46 -20.45
C ALA A 264 18.44 2.77 -20.71
N ARG A 265 19.63 2.71 -21.36
CA ARG A 265 20.35 3.93 -21.78
C ARG A 265 19.59 4.72 -22.83
N HIS A 266 19.01 4.05 -23.81
CA HIS A 266 18.21 4.68 -24.85
C HIS A 266 16.96 5.36 -24.27
N GLU A 267 16.22 4.66 -23.42
CA GLU A 267 15.06 5.20 -22.68
C GLU A 267 15.43 6.41 -21.81
N LEU A 268 16.55 6.33 -21.06
CA LEU A 268 17.05 7.45 -20.27
C LEU A 268 17.46 8.65 -21.13
N ALA A 269 18.02 8.42 -22.33
CA ALA A 269 18.37 9.48 -23.26
C ALA A 269 17.11 10.16 -23.83
N GLN A 270 16.08 9.39 -24.17
CA GLN A 270 14.77 9.92 -24.59
C GLN A 270 14.09 10.74 -23.50
N MET A 271 14.26 10.36 -22.22
CA MET A 271 13.78 11.14 -21.08
C MET A 271 14.54 12.46 -20.86
N GLY A 272 15.70 12.66 -21.48
CA GLY A 272 16.52 13.86 -21.33
C GLY A 272 17.06 14.08 -19.92
N SER A 273 17.49 15.32 -19.64
CA SER A 273 17.93 15.75 -18.30
C SER A 273 16.75 15.78 -17.31
N MET A 274 17.06 15.81 -16.00
CA MET A 274 15.99 15.84 -14.99
C MET A 274 15.15 17.11 -15.13
N ALA A 275 13.85 16.92 -15.38
CA ALA A 275 12.91 18.01 -15.52
C ALA A 275 12.65 18.69 -14.17
N ARG A 276 12.16 19.94 -14.20
CA ARG A 276 11.79 20.68 -12.98
C ARG A 276 10.83 19.88 -12.08
N GLY A 277 9.90 19.14 -12.67
CA GLY A 277 8.98 18.27 -11.93
C GLY A 277 9.68 17.17 -11.13
N GLU A 278 10.69 16.54 -11.71
CA GLU A 278 11.48 15.49 -11.04
C GLU A 278 12.28 16.06 -9.87
N TRP A 279 12.91 17.23 -10.06
CA TRP A 279 13.62 17.94 -9.01
C TRP A 279 12.70 18.35 -7.85
N LEU A 280 11.53 18.92 -8.15
CA LEU A 280 10.55 19.31 -7.13
C LEU A 280 10.02 18.10 -6.35
N MET A 281 9.79 16.97 -7.04
CA MET A 281 9.37 15.72 -6.41
C MET A 281 10.45 15.20 -5.44
N LEU A 282 11.70 15.17 -5.89
CA LEU A 282 12.84 14.73 -5.09
C LEU A 282 13.05 15.63 -3.86
N ALA A 283 12.98 16.95 -4.04
CA ALA A 283 13.09 17.91 -2.93
C ALA A 283 11.95 17.73 -1.91
N THR A 284 10.71 17.58 -2.38
CA THR A 284 9.53 17.41 -1.51
C THR A 284 9.64 16.14 -0.67
N VAL A 285 10.06 15.02 -1.28
CA VAL A 285 10.29 13.76 -0.57
C VAL A 285 11.46 13.85 0.39
N GLY A 286 12.57 14.48 -0.01
CA GLY A 286 13.72 14.68 0.86
C GLY A 286 13.35 15.44 2.13
N VAL A 287 12.62 16.56 1.99
CA VAL A 287 12.12 17.34 3.13
C VAL A 287 11.17 16.49 3.98
N LEU A 288 10.25 15.75 3.37
CA LEU A 288 9.27 14.94 4.08
C LEU A 288 9.91 13.79 4.86
N LEU A 289 10.90 13.10 4.31
CA LEU A 289 11.66 12.06 5.00
C LEU A 289 12.46 12.62 6.18
N VAL A 290 13.11 13.78 6.00
CA VAL A 290 13.79 14.49 7.10
C VAL A 290 12.79 14.84 8.19
N LEU A 291 11.63 15.39 7.84
CA LEU A 291 10.58 15.69 8.81
C LEU A 291 10.11 14.43 9.53
N TRP A 292 9.85 13.32 8.83
CA TRP A 292 9.42 12.06 9.46
C TRP A 292 10.46 11.46 10.40
N ILE A 293 11.74 11.47 10.03
CA ILE A 293 12.83 10.92 10.85
C ILE A 293 13.07 11.81 12.08
N PHE A 294 13.10 13.13 11.89
CA PHE A 294 13.49 14.08 12.93
C PHE A 294 12.32 14.73 13.69
N TRP A 295 11.06 14.38 13.37
CA TRP A 295 9.86 14.95 14.00
C TRP A 295 9.89 14.89 15.54
N ARG A 296 10.43 13.81 16.11
CA ARG A 296 10.55 13.65 17.59
C ARG A 296 11.53 14.64 18.21
N HIS A 297 12.57 15.06 17.50
CA HIS A 297 13.52 16.08 17.96
C HIS A 297 12.96 17.49 17.74
N ALA A 298 12.22 17.70 16.65
CA ALA A 298 11.53 18.96 16.39
C ALA A 298 10.47 19.28 17.46
N ARG A 299 9.82 18.28 18.07
CA ARG A 299 8.85 18.50 19.17
C ARG A 299 9.47 19.09 20.44
N ARG A 300 10.77 18.92 20.70
CA ARG A 300 11.45 19.54 21.86
C ARG A 300 11.89 20.99 21.58
N GLY A 301 12.07 21.37 20.31
CA GLY A 301 12.46 22.74 19.92
C GLY A 301 11.31 23.61 19.40
N CYS A 302 10.17 23.04 19.04
CA CYS A 302 9.09 23.74 18.34
C CYS A 302 7.87 23.99 19.23
N HIS A 303 8.08 24.69 20.36
CA HIS A 303 6.97 25.33 21.07
C HIS A 303 6.49 26.63 20.37
N ASN A 304 7.25 27.16 19.39
CA ASN A 304 7.02 28.48 18.77
C ASN A 304 7.03 28.50 17.21
N GLY A 305 6.83 27.38 16.52
CA GLY A 305 6.76 27.37 15.05
C GLY A 305 5.36 27.63 14.50
N LEU A 306 5.22 28.63 13.62
CA LEU A 306 3.97 29.01 12.93
C LEU A 306 3.23 27.81 12.29
N PHE A 307 3.96 26.81 11.80
CA PHE A 307 3.39 25.63 11.13
C PHE A 307 2.61 24.70 12.10
N CYS A 308 3.04 24.60 13.37
CA CYS A 308 2.29 23.89 14.41
C CYS A 308 1.05 24.66 14.85
N ARG A 309 1.08 26.00 14.84
CA ARG A 309 -0.12 26.81 15.10
C ARG A 309 -1.14 26.67 13.99
N SER A 310 -0.74 26.61 12.71
CA SER A 310 -1.68 26.45 11.59
C SER A 310 -2.46 25.13 11.62
N LEU A 311 -1.81 24.01 12.00
CA LEU A 311 -2.48 22.71 12.14
C LEU A 311 -3.33 22.62 13.41
N ASN A 312 -2.89 23.18 14.54
CA ASN A 312 -3.71 23.23 15.76
C ASN A 312 -4.90 24.20 15.65
N PHE A 313 -4.80 25.26 14.83
CA PHE A 313 -5.91 26.20 14.62
C PHE A 313 -7.09 25.55 13.89
N ILE A 314 -6.81 24.61 12.98
CA ILE A 314 -7.83 23.87 12.22
C ILE A 314 -8.56 22.86 13.14
N THR A 315 -7.85 22.25 14.10
CA THR A 315 -8.47 21.33 15.08
C THR A 315 -9.15 22.04 16.25
N GLN A 316 -8.68 23.20 16.72
CA GLN A 316 -9.32 23.91 17.84
C GLN A 316 -10.51 24.79 17.45
N ARG A 317 -10.57 25.35 16.23
CA ARG A 317 -11.75 26.17 15.82
C ARG A 317 -13.05 25.38 15.68
N ARG A 318 -13.01 24.05 15.53
CA ARG A 318 -14.23 23.22 15.52
C ARG A 318 -14.80 22.91 16.90
N ALA A 319 -14.03 23.06 17.98
CA ALA A 319 -14.54 22.86 19.34
C ALA A 319 -15.34 24.07 19.88
N HIS A 320 -15.17 25.26 19.29
CA HIS A 320 -15.84 26.49 19.75
C HIS A 320 -17.06 26.93 18.94
N LEU A 321 -17.40 26.24 17.85
CA LEU A 321 -18.58 26.54 17.02
C LEU A 321 -19.77 25.57 17.24
N GLY A 322 -19.66 24.64 18.20
CA GLY A 322 -20.75 23.74 18.62
C GLY A 322 -21.39 24.11 19.97
N ARG A 323 -21.13 25.31 20.49
CA ARG A 323 -21.82 25.89 21.65
C ARG A 323 -22.31 27.29 21.31
N ARG A 324 -23.32 27.37 20.45
CA ARG A 324 -24.42 28.33 20.53
C ARG A 324 -25.67 27.65 20.00
#